data_AF-A0A1Q3TYU0-F1
#
_entry.id   AF-A0A1Q3TYU0-F1
#
_cell.length_a   1.000
_cell.length_b   1.000
_cell.length_c   1.000
_cell.angle_alpha   90.00
_cell.angle_beta   90.00
_cell.angle_gamma   90.00
#
_symmetry.space_group_name_H-M   'P 1'
#
loop_
_entity.id
_entity.type
_entity.pdbx_description
1 polymer ?
#
loop_
_entity_poly.entity_id
_entity_poly.type
_entity_poly.pdbx_seq_one_letter_code
_entity_poly.pdbx_strand_id
1 'polypeptide(L)'
;MATRQTNKLQIPVDISRYVVVYGLQKAFAIFLYLKFHSSGKLHKDSPVFKSVMKALRISDDRTYRKHFNKLIELNWINLNESSGIYHFRGFDRLRIEYNIRSKQATTLFYKHLKILDVYLIGVMLCAEVNKQKYFWEVVVRRKLRPVANKRDATNPARVYADGPQPKYYGLGLPQIAEMFGCSKTRASQLRKKAADAGFIQTIHKFTEITRLPKPDYNIRPHMEEQFPELKGRLRFSIIVVKGVAYVLVLVQTFDEIIPKIQFKTISKFNNLVVAPQIKKAAAIRIAEAAKIAA
;
A
#
# COMPACT_ATOMS: atom_id res chain seq x y z
N MET A 1 16.26 0.68 -32.36
CA MET A 1 15.29 -0.30 -31.81
C MET A 1 14.13 0.46 -31.20
N ALA A 2 12.89 0.25 -31.67
CA ALA A 2 11.71 0.89 -31.09
C ALA A 2 11.56 0.46 -29.62
N THR A 3 11.74 1.39 -28.69
CA THR A 3 11.54 1.18 -27.27
C THR A 3 10.06 0.92 -27.01
N ARG A 4 9.68 -0.34 -26.79
CA ARG A 4 8.32 -0.71 -26.42
C ARG A 4 7.99 -0.08 -25.07
N GLN A 5 7.28 1.04 -25.08
CA GLN A 5 6.77 1.67 -23.88
C GLN A 5 5.47 0.97 -23.47
N THR A 6 5.44 0.42 -22.26
CA THR A 6 4.19 -0.05 -21.65
C THR A 6 3.58 1.08 -20.84
N ASN A 7 2.26 1.23 -20.87
CA ASN A 7 1.59 2.29 -20.11
C ASN A 7 1.17 1.86 -18.70
N LYS A 8 1.21 0.55 -18.41
CA LYS A 8 0.82 -0.02 -17.12
C LYS A 8 1.67 -1.25 -16.74
N LEU A 9 1.93 -1.40 -15.46
CA LEU A 9 2.59 -2.57 -14.86
C LEU A 9 1.70 -3.15 -13.74
N GLN A 10 1.75 -4.47 -13.57
CA GLN A 10 1.15 -5.13 -12.41
C GLN A 10 2.22 -5.27 -11.33
N ILE A 11 2.00 -4.63 -10.18
CA ILE A 11 2.94 -4.63 -9.07
C ILE A 11 2.35 -5.43 -7.92
N PRO A 12 3.03 -6.49 -7.43
CA PRO A 12 2.58 -7.19 -6.24
C PRO A 12 2.47 -6.26 -5.03
N VAL A 13 1.40 -6.42 -4.24
CA VAL A 13 1.15 -5.60 -3.05
C VAL A 13 2.29 -5.72 -2.05
N ASP A 14 2.80 -6.93 -1.83
CA ASP A 14 3.87 -7.17 -0.85
C ASP A 14 5.23 -6.63 -1.31
N ILE A 15 5.49 -6.56 -2.62
CA ILE A 15 6.67 -5.84 -3.14
C ILE A 15 6.52 -4.34 -2.86
N SER A 16 5.31 -3.78 -3.05
CA SER A 16 5.03 -2.38 -2.71
C SER A 16 5.25 -2.12 -1.22
N ARG A 17 4.79 -3.02 -0.35
CA ARG A 17 4.99 -2.97 1.11
C ARG A 17 6.49 -3.03 1.46
N TYR A 18 7.22 -3.98 0.88
CA TYR A 18 8.68 -4.10 1.07
C TYR A 18 9.39 -2.79 0.70
N VAL A 19 9.07 -2.22 -0.45
CA VAL A 19 9.66 -0.95 -0.90
C VAL A 19 9.44 0.19 0.09
N VAL A 20 8.24 0.29 0.67
CA VAL A 20 7.92 1.35 1.64
C VAL A 20 8.65 1.14 2.96
N VAL A 21 8.59 -0.08 3.51
CA VAL A 21 9.21 -0.42 4.80
C VAL A 21 10.71 -0.20 4.78
N TYR A 22 11.39 -0.58 3.69
CA TYR A 22 12.85 -0.46 3.58
C TYR A 22 13.32 0.85 2.94
N GLY A 23 12.43 1.84 2.74
CA GLY A 23 12.83 3.15 2.21
C GLY A 23 13.39 3.10 0.78
N LEU A 24 12.95 2.14 -0.04
CA LEU A 24 13.50 1.89 -1.38
C LEU A 24 12.76 2.63 -2.49
N GLN A 25 11.90 3.59 -2.19
CA GLN A 25 10.96 4.17 -3.15
C GLN A 25 11.65 4.80 -4.36
N LYS A 26 12.75 5.55 -4.15
CA LYS A 26 13.54 6.14 -5.25
C LYS A 26 14.19 5.08 -6.14
N ALA A 27 14.81 4.06 -5.53
CA ALA A 27 15.36 2.93 -6.28
C ALA A 27 14.26 2.20 -7.07
N PHE A 28 13.10 1.99 -6.44
CA PHE A 28 11.96 1.36 -7.10
C PHE A 28 11.41 2.20 -8.25
N ALA A 29 11.38 3.53 -8.14
CA ALA A 29 10.99 4.41 -9.22
C ALA A 29 11.91 4.26 -10.45
N ILE A 30 13.23 4.18 -10.22
CA ILE A 30 14.22 3.92 -11.28
C ILE A 30 13.95 2.56 -11.92
N PHE A 31 13.79 1.50 -11.11
CA PHE A 31 13.51 0.16 -11.60
C PHE A 31 12.24 0.11 -12.45
N LEU A 32 11.15 0.72 -11.97
CA LEU A 32 9.87 0.79 -12.68
C LEU A 32 9.99 1.57 -13.99
N TYR A 33 10.67 2.72 -13.98
CA TYR A 33 10.91 3.51 -15.18
C TYR A 33 11.56 2.67 -16.29
N LEU A 34 12.65 1.97 -15.92
CA LEU A 34 13.39 1.10 -16.84
C LEU A 34 12.53 -0.08 -17.33
N LYS A 35 11.69 -0.66 -16.47
CA LYS A 35 10.72 -1.70 -16.88
C LYS A 35 9.63 -1.17 -17.80
N PHE A 36 9.16 0.07 -17.61
CA PHE A 36 8.20 0.68 -18.52
C PHE A 36 8.77 0.87 -19.93
N HIS A 37 10.09 1.05 -20.03
CA HIS A 37 10.83 1.34 -21.27
C HIS A 37 11.58 0.11 -21.82
N SER A 38 11.32 -1.09 -21.31
CA SER A 38 12.03 -2.30 -21.76
C SER A 38 11.16 -3.55 -21.71
N SER A 39 11.56 -4.57 -22.47
CA SER A 39 11.01 -5.93 -22.39
C SER A 39 11.69 -6.76 -21.29
N GLY A 40 12.40 -6.12 -20.35
CA GLY A 40 13.19 -6.79 -19.31
C GLY A 40 14.69 -6.86 -19.60
N LYS A 41 15.16 -6.28 -20.71
CA LYS A 41 16.58 -6.13 -21.04
C LYS A 41 16.86 -4.75 -21.64
N LEU A 42 18.02 -4.16 -21.33
CA LEU A 42 18.53 -2.94 -21.97
C LEU A 42 20.05 -3.01 -22.09
N HIS A 43 20.61 -2.60 -23.22
CA HIS A 43 22.07 -2.41 -23.35
C HIS A 43 22.52 -1.22 -22.49
N LYS A 44 23.73 -1.29 -21.91
CA LYS A 44 24.30 -0.23 -21.04
C LYS A 44 24.32 1.16 -21.68
N ASP A 45 24.50 1.22 -23.00
CA ASP A 45 24.52 2.48 -23.77
C ASP A 45 23.13 2.98 -24.19
N SER A 46 22.06 2.34 -23.70
CA SER A 46 20.70 2.73 -24.05
C SER A 46 20.42 4.19 -23.64
N PRO A 47 19.84 5.01 -24.53
CA PRO A 47 19.48 6.41 -24.22
C PRO A 47 18.43 6.52 -23.10
N VAL A 48 17.74 5.41 -22.79
CA VAL A 48 16.80 5.34 -21.66
C VAL A 48 17.50 5.67 -20.34
N PHE A 49 18.74 5.20 -20.13
CA PHE A 49 19.49 5.48 -18.90
C PHE A 49 19.78 6.96 -18.70
N LYS A 50 20.05 7.70 -19.79
CA LYS A 50 20.25 9.15 -19.77
C LYS A 50 18.97 9.92 -19.43
N SER A 51 17.80 9.32 -19.70
CA SER A 51 16.50 9.97 -19.52
C SER A 51 15.88 9.77 -18.13
N VAL A 52 16.38 8.81 -17.34
CA VAL A 52 15.81 8.44 -16.03
C VAL A 52 15.77 9.63 -15.08
N MET A 53 16.90 10.32 -14.92
CA MET A 53 17.03 11.42 -13.96
C MET A 53 16.03 12.54 -14.25
N LYS A 54 15.94 12.97 -15.51
CA LYS A 54 14.98 13.98 -15.96
C LYS A 54 13.52 13.53 -15.75
N ALA A 55 13.21 12.28 -16.10
CA ALA A 55 11.84 11.76 -16.00
C ALA A 55 11.36 11.64 -14.55
N LEU A 56 12.25 11.25 -13.63
CA LEU A 56 11.96 11.06 -12.21
C LEU A 56 12.28 12.28 -11.34
N ARG A 57 12.72 13.40 -11.94
CA ARG A 57 13.14 14.63 -11.26
C ARG A 57 14.23 14.37 -10.21
N ILE A 58 15.19 13.51 -10.55
CA ILE A 58 16.41 13.30 -9.76
C ILE A 58 17.44 14.31 -10.24
N SER A 59 17.75 15.31 -9.42
CA SER A 59 18.67 16.39 -9.77
C SER A 59 20.15 15.99 -9.67
N ASP A 60 20.47 15.05 -8.78
CA ASP A 60 21.84 14.71 -8.40
C ASP A 60 22.24 13.32 -8.92
N ASP A 61 23.35 13.26 -9.67
CA ASP A 61 23.91 12.01 -10.21
C ASP A 61 24.38 11.07 -9.09
N ARG A 62 24.91 11.62 -7.99
CA ARG A 62 25.32 10.81 -6.83
C ARG A 62 24.11 10.07 -6.24
N THR A 63 22.98 10.76 -6.10
CA THR A 63 21.70 10.19 -5.67
C THR A 63 21.20 9.13 -6.65
N TYR A 64 21.27 9.40 -7.96
CA TYR A 64 20.91 8.40 -8.98
C TYR A 64 21.76 7.12 -8.85
N ARG A 65 23.09 7.26 -8.84
CA ARG A 65 24.01 6.12 -8.71
C ARG A 65 23.80 5.34 -7.42
N LYS A 66 23.61 6.02 -6.28
CA LYS A 66 23.30 5.37 -5.00
C LYS A 66 22.10 4.44 -5.12
N HIS A 67 21.00 4.95 -5.69
CA HIS A 67 19.77 4.16 -5.81
C HIS A 67 19.83 3.11 -6.91
N PHE A 68 20.55 3.36 -8.00
CA PHE A 68 20.77 2.39 -9.06
C PHE A 68 21.64 1.22 -8.58
N ASN A 69 22.75 1.51 -7.90
CA ASN A 69 23.60 0.50 -7.28
C ASN A 69 22.82 -0.31 -6.24
N LYS A 70 21.91 0.32 -5.50
CA LYS A 70 21.03 -0.42 -4.58
C LYS A 70 20.19 -1.49 -5.28
N LEU A 71 19.75 -1.23 -6.52
CA LEU A 71 19.01 -2.23 -7.30
C LEU A 71 19.90 -3.40 -7.75
N ILE A 72 21.19 -3.14 -7.99
CA ILE A 72 22.18 -4.18 -8.30
C ILE A 72 22.47 -5.01 -7.06
N GLU A 73 22.71 -4.38 -5.91
CA GLU A 73 22.91 -5.04 -4.61
C GLU A 73 21.73 -5.96 -4.26
N LEU A 74 20.51 -5.47 -4.48
CA LEU A 74 19.29 -6.25 -4.26
C LEU A 74 19.04 -7.33 -5.33
N ASN A 75 19.90 -7.42 -6.37
CA ASN A 75 19.76 -8.34 -7.51
C ASN A 75 18.44 -8.14 -8.29
N TRP A 76 17.92 -6.91 -8.30
CA TRP A 76 16.75 -6.53 -9.12
C TRP A 76 17.17 -6.22 -10.55
N ILE A 77 18.41 -5.76 -10.71
CA ILE A 77 19.06 -5.48 -11.99
C ILE A 77 20.41 -6.19 -12.01
N ASN A 78 20.70 -6.97 -13.06
CA ASN A 78 22.00 -7.60 -13.24
C ASN A 78 22.62 -7.17 -14.56
N LEU A 79 23.90 -6.82 -14.54
CA LEU A 79 24.70 -6.59 -15.75
C LEU A 79 25.34 -7.91 -16.17
N ASN A 80 25.22 -8.25 -17.45
CA ASN A 80 26.08 -9.24 -18.08
C ASN A 80 27.24 -8.47 -18.74
N GLU A 81 28.42 -8.52 -18.13
CA GLU A 81 29.61 -7.77 -18.57
C GLU A 81 30.04 -8.12 -19.99
N SER A 82 29.93 -9.39 -20.39
CA SER A 82 30.33 -9.87 -21.71
C SER A 82 29.46 -9.29 -22.84
N SER A 83 28.17 -9.08 -22.57
CA SER A 83 27.22 -8.55 -23.56
C SER A 83 26.88 -7.06 -23.37
N GLY A 84 27.28 -6.46 -22.24
CA GLY A 84 26.86 -5.11 -21.87
C GLY A 84 25.36 -4.97 -21.61
N ILE A 85 24.62 -6.07 -21.44
CA ILE A 85 23.16 -6.05 -21.28
C ILE A 85 22.79 -6.09 -19.79
N TYR A 86 21.98 -5.12 -19.37
CA TYR A 86 21.26 -5.14 -18.11
C TYR A 86 19.98 -5.98 -18.24
N HIS A 87 19.79 -6.89 -17.29
CA HIS A 87 18.60 -7.72 -17.14
C HIS A 87 17.78 -7.24 -15.94
N PHE A 88 16.51 -6.87 -16.17
CA PHE A 88 15.58 -6.46 -15.13
C PHE A 88 14.74 -7.65 -14.68
N ARG A 89 14.85 -8.03 -13.40
CA ARG A 89 14.07 -9.16 -12.85
C ARG A 89 12.56 -8.92 -13.01
N GLY A 90 11.83 -9.98 -13.33
CA GLY A 90 10.36 -9.98 -13.26
C GLY A 90 9.90 -9.91 -11.80
N PHE A 91 8.72 -9.34 -11.56
CA PHE A 91 8.14 -9.29 -10.21
C PHE A 91 7.97 -10.68 -9.59
N ASP A 92 7.76 -11.71 -10.41
CA ASP A 92 7.59 -13.09 -9.97
C ASP A 92 8.87 -13.62 -9.35
N ARG A 93 10.00 -13.31 -10.00
CA ARG A 93 11.31 -13.68 -9.50
C ARG A 93 11.59 -12.99 -8.17
N LEU A 94 11.29 -11.70 -8.07
CA LEU A 94 11.43 -10.95 -6.83
C LEU A 94 10.56 -11.55 -5.72
N ARG A 95 9.29 -11.89 -5.99
CA ARG A 95 8.42 -12.52 -5.00
C ARG A 95 8.98 -13.85 -4.51
N ILE A 96 9.47 -14.67 -5.42
CA ILE A 96 10.11 -15.95 -5.09
C ILE A 96 11.34 -15.72 -4.21
N GLU A 97 12.19 -14.76 -4.59
CA GLU A 97 13.41 -14.40 -3.86
C GLU A 97 13.11 -13.72 -2.51
N TYR A 98 11.90 -13.21 -2.30
CA TYR A 98 11.48 -12.66 -1.01
C TYR A 98 10.49 -13.57 -0.26
N ASN A 99 10.29 -14.81 -0.71
CA ASN A 99 9.33 -15.75 -0.14
C ASN A 99 7.90 -15.18 0.00
N ILE A 100 7.51 -14.29 -0.91
CA ILE A 100 6.23 -13.60 -0.92
C ILE A 100 5.14 -14.51 -1.52
N ARG A 101 4.26 -14.99 -0.65
CA ARG A 101 3.18 -15.91 -1.02
C ARG A 101 1.97 -15.22 -1.65
N SER A 102 1.68 -13.97 -1.27
CA SER A 102 0.51 -13.25 -1.79
C SER A 102 0.59 -13.04 -3.29
N LYS A 103 -0.51 -13.37 -3.99
CA LYS A 103 -0.67 -13.20 -5.44
C LYS A 103 -1.42 -11.93 -5.82
N GLN A 104 -1.71 -11.09 -4.83
CA GLN A 104 -2.43 -9.85 -5.04
C GLN A 104 -1.50 -8.79 -5.63
N ALA A 105 -1.96 -8.13 -6.69
CA ALA A 105 -1.24 -7.06 -7.35
C ALA A 105 -2.16 -5.87 -7.65
N THR A 106 -1.53 -4.73 -7.88
CA THR A 106 -2.17 -3.47 -8.24
C THR A 106 -1.65 -2.99 -9.59
N THR A 107 -2.48 -2.23 -10.31
CA THR A 107 -2.09 -1.67 -11.60
C THR A 107 -1.46 -0.30 -11.41
N LEU A 108 -0.16 -0.21 -11.62
CA LEU A 108 0.53 1.09 -11.71
C LEU A 108 0.48 1.58 -13.15
N PHE A 109 0.02 2.82 -13.34
CA PHE A 109 0.12 3.51 -14.62
C PHE A 109 1.38 4.36 -14.67
N TYR A 110 1.97 4.49 -15.86
CA TYR A 110 3.19 5.27 -16.07
C TYR A 110 3.07 6.71 -15.55
N LYS A 111 1.90 7.35 -15.71
CA LYS A 111 1.62 8.71 -15.21
C LYS A 111 1.80 8.86 -13.69
N HIS A 112 1.60 7.80 -12.92
CA HIS A 112 1.71 7.82 -11.45
C HIS A 112 3.15 7.64 -10.96
N LEU A 113 4.11 7.38 -11.86
CA LEU A 113 5.50 7.14 -11.47
C LEU A 113 6.16 8.36 -10.80
N LYS A 114 5.75 9.57 -11.18
CA LYS A 114 6.23 10.82 -10.55
C LYS A 114 5.70 11.02 -9.13
N ILE A 115 4.60 10.36 -8.79
CA ILE A 115 3.96 10.38 -7.47
C ILE A 115 3.98 8.98 -6.85
N LEU A 116 5.02 8.20 -7.14
CA LEU A 116 5.10 6.79 -6.76
C LEU A 116 4.90 6.59 -5.26
N ASP A 117 5.50 7.44 -4.42
CA ASP A 117 5.34 7.37 -2.96
C ASP A 117 3.87 7.43 -2.56
N VAL A 118 3.11 8.36 -3.16
CA VAL A 118 1.69 8.56 -2.91
C VAL A 118 0.87 7.36 -3.40
N TYR A 119 1.24 6.80 -4.55
CA TYR A 119 0.65 5.57 -5.07
C TYR A 119 0.88 4.40 -4.10
N LEU A 120 2.11 4.19 -3.62
CA LEU A 120 2.47 3.10 -2.71
C LEU A 120 1.71 3.20 -1.38
N ILE A 121 1.56 4.42 -0.85
CA ILE A 121 0.72 4.68 0.34
C ILE A 121 -0.72 4.28 0.05
N GLY A 122 -1.27 4.70 -1.10
CA GLY A 122 -2.61 4.33 -1.53
C GLY A 122 -2.79 2.81 -1.61
N VAL A 123 -1.82 2.09 -2.18
CA VAL A 123 -1.84 0.62 -2.28
C VAL A 123 -1.90 -0.01 -0.89
N MET A 124 -1.07 0.43 0.04
CA MET A 124 -1.04 -0.11 1.41
C MET A 124 -2.35 0.13 2.16
N LEU A 125 -2.86 1.36 2.13
CA LEU A 125 -4.14 1.71 2.77
C LEU A 125 -5.28 0.88 2.18
N CYS A 126 -5.37 0.82 0.86
CA CYS A 126 -6.42 0.05 0.18
C CYS A 126 -6.31 -1.46 0.46
N ALA A 127 -5.08 -2.00 0.54
CA ALA A 127 -4.87 -3.41 0.81
C ALA A 127 -5.35 -3.78 2.22
N GLU A 128 -5.06 -2.94 3.22
CA GLU A 128 -5.50 -3.18 4.60
C GLU A 128 -7.01 -3.05 4.74
N VAL A 129 -7.63 -2.03 4.14
CA VAL A 129 -9.10 -1.88 4.13
C VAL A 129 -9.76 -3.07 3.45
N ASN A 130 -9.22 -3.53 2.30
CA ASN A 130 -9.77 -4.69 1.61
C ASN A 130 -9.64 -5.98 2.44
N LYS A 131 -8.57 -6.12 3.24
CA LYS A 131 -8.41 -7.24 4.18
C LYS A 131 -9.48 -7.19 5.28
N GLN A 132 -9.74 -6.03 5.86
CA GLN A 132 -10.83 -5.86 6.84
C GLN A 132 -12.21 -6.12 6.22
N LYS A 133 -12.44 -5.58 5.00
CA LYS A 133 -13.68 -5.79 4.25
C LYS A 133 -13.92 -7.27 3.98
N TYR A 134 -12.90 -7.97 3.51
CA TYR A 134 -12.95 -9.42 3.29
C TYR A 134 -13.29 -10.17 4.59
N PHE A 135 -12.68 -9.80 5.72
CA PHE A 135 -13.00 -10.42 7.01
C PHE A 135 -14.50 -10.29 7.31
N TRP A 136 -15.04 -9.08 7.29
CA TRP A 136 -16.44 -8.90 7.66
C TRP A 136 -17.44 -9.41 6.61
N GLU A 137 -17.17 -9.23 5.32
CA GLU A 137 -18.10 -9.62 4.25
C GLU A 137 -18.04 -11.11 3.93
N VAL A 138 -16.90 -11.76 4.11
CA VAL A 138 -16.67 -13.16 3.72
C VAL A 138 -16.54 -14.08 4.93
N VAL A 139 -15.81 -13.67 5.97
CA VAL A 139 -15.59 -14.49 7.18
C VAL A 139 -16.77 -14.39 8.13
N VAL A 140 -17.20 -13.17 8.50
CA VAL A 140 -18.29 -12.96 9.48
C VAL A 140 -19.69 -13.21 8.89
N ARG A 141 -19.99 -12.70 7.69
CA ARG A 141 -21.32 -12.82 7.06
C ARG A 141 -21.69 -14.24 6.58
N ARG A 142 -20.82 -15.25 6.73
CA ARG A 142 -20.99 -16.67 6.34
C ARG A 142 -21.05 -16.91 4.82
N LYS A 143 -20.08 -17.60 4.18
CA LYS A 143 -20.25 -18.43 2.92
C LYS A 143 -19.00 -19.07 2.29
N LEU A 144 -17.88 -19.31 2.99
CA LEU A 144 -16.81 -20.14 2.41
C LEU A 144 -17.27 -21.61 2.41
N ARG A 145 -17.96 -22.04 1.34
CA ARG A 145 -18.14 -23.47 1.09
C ARG A 145 -16.73 -24.07 0.97
N PRO A 146 -16.40 -25.15 1.70
CA PRO A 146 -15.17 -25.88 1.41
C PRO A 146 -15.16 -26.20 -0.07
N VAL A 147 -14.05 -25.89 -0.75
CA VAL A 147 -13.92 -26.19 -2.18
C VAL A 147 -13.92 -27.71 -2.29
N ALA A 148 -15.06 -28.28 -2.66
CA ALA A 148 -15.31 -29.72 -2.62
C ALA A 148 -14.36 -30.55 -3.50
N ASN A 149 -13.61 -29.92 -4.42
CA ASN A 149 -12.92 -30.61 -5.51
C ASN A 149 -11.38 -30.47 -5.52
N LYS A 150 -10.71 -30.37 -4.37
CA LYS A 150 -9.25 -30.62 -4.31
C LYS A 150 -8.91 -31.40 -3.04
N ARG A 151 -8.06 -32.43 -3.20
CA ARG A 151 -7.68 -33.46 -2.21
C ARG A 151 -7.20 -32.97 -0.84
N ASP A 152 -7.02 -31.66 -0.66
CA ASP A 152 -6.88 -31.01 0.64
C ASP A 152 -7.84 -29.83 0.70
N ALA A 153 -8.96 -29.97 1.40
CA ALA A 153 -9.91 -28.89 1.65
C ALA A 153 -9.26 -27.83 2.55
N THR A 154 -8.41 -26.98 1.96
CA THR A 154 -7.83 -25.84 2.66
C THR A 154 -8.94 -24.83 2.84
N ASN A 155 -9.56 -24.78 4.03
CA ASN A 155 -10.55 -23.75 4.33
C ASN A 155 -9.82 -22.39 4.34
N PRO A 156 -10.02 -21.52 3.32
CA PRO A 156 -9.32 -20.24 3.25
C PRO A 156 -9.70 -19.35 4.44
N ALA A 157 -10.80 -19.66 5.13
CA ALA A 157 -11.26 -18.96 6.32
C ALA A 157 -10.31 -19.11 7.50
N ARG A 158 -9.66 -20.27 7.70
CA ARG A 158 -8.85 -20.53 8.91
C ARG A 158 -7.74 -19.50 9.12
N VAL A 159 -7.02 -19.16 8.05
CA VAL A 159 -5.94 -18.16 8.08
C VAL A 159 -6.42 -16.77 8.53
N TYR A 160 -7.70 -16.44 8.31
CA TYR A 160 -8.28 -15.16 8.72
C TYR A 160 -9.12 -15.26 10.01
N ALA A 161 -9.64 -16.44 10.34
CA ALA A 161 -10.42 -16.71 11.54
C ALA A 161 -9.56 -16.70 12.82
N ASP A 162 -8.28 -17.11 12.70
CA ASP A 162 -7.33 -17.10 13.80
C ASP A 162 -6.76 -15.68 14.09
N GLY A 163 -7.07 -14.70 13.24
CA GLY A 163 -6.64 -13.30 13.43
C GLY A 163 -7.63 -12.47 14.26
N PRO A 164 -7.17 -11.40 14.93
CA PRO A 164 -8.05 -10.54 15.71
C PRO A 164 -9.11 -9.90 14.80
N GLN A 165 -10.37 -9.99 15.22
CA GLN A 165 -11.49 -9.38 14.51
C GLN A 165 -11.29 -7.85 14.41
N PRO A 166 -11.25 -7.27 13.19
CA PRO A 166 -11.20 -5.82 13.03
C PRO A 166 -12.47 -5.19 13.61
N LYS A 167 -12.35 -4.11 14.39
CA LYS A 167 -13.49 -3.47 15.07
C LYS A 167 -14.49 -2.79 14.12
N TYR A 168 -14.06 -2.35 12.93
CA TYR A 168 -14.86 -1.58 11.97
C TYR A 168 -14.26 -1.66 10.55
N TYR A 169 -15.00 -1.21 9.53
CA TYR A 169 -14.54 -1.03 8.14
C TYR A 169 -13.85 0.33 7.96
N GLY A 170 -12.58 0.45 8.35
CA GLY A 170 -11.85 1.71 8.22
C GLY A 170 -10.50 1.70 8.91
N LEU A 171 -9.72 2.76 8.65
CA LEU A 171 -8.41 2.92 9.27
C LEU A 171 -8.37 4.20 10.10
N GLY A 172 -8.20 4.02 11.41
CA GLY A 172 -7.92 5.13 12.30
C GLY A 172 -6.51 5.68 12.07
N LEU A 173 -6.29 6.97 12.37
CA LEU A 173 -4.95 7.58 12.32
C LEU A 173 -3.89 6.82 13.14
N PRO A 174 -4.19 6.25 14.33
CA PRO A 174 -3.22 5.41 15.05
C PRO A 174 -2.78 4.17 14.27
N GLN A 175 -3.73 3.50 13.59
CA GLN A 175 -3.43 2.30 12.80
C GLN A 175 -2.61 2.64 11.55
N ILE A 176 -2.91 3.78 10.90
CA ILE A 176 -2.12 4.26 9.76
C ILE A 176 -0.70 4.62 10.24
N ALA A 177 -0.59 5.30 11.37
CA ALA A 177 0.70 5.65 11.98
C ALA A 177 1.55 4.40 12.25
N GLU A 178 0.97 3.36 12.86
CA GLU A 178 1.61 2.07 13.10
C GLU A 178 2.03 1.38 11.79
N MET A 179 1.13 1.31 10.79
CA MET A 179 1.40 0.69 9.49
C MET A 179 2.61 1.28 8.76
N PHE A 180 2.84 2.60 8.92
CA PHE A 180 3.94 3.31 8.27
C PHE A 180 5.10 3.65 9.24
N GLY A 181 5.03 3.23 10.50
CA GLY A 181 6.03 3.56 11.53
C GLY A 181 6.25 5.07 11.70
N CYS A 182 5.18 5.87 11.69
CA CYS A 182 5.27 7.33 11.70
C CYS A 182 4.30 7.99 12.70
N SER A 183 4.41 9.31 12.92
CA SER A 183 3.51 10.04 13.81
C SER A 183 2.07 10.13 13.26
N LYS A 184 1.07 10.32 14.13
CA LYS A 184 -0.35 10.50 13.73
C LYS A 184 -0.54 11.66 12.77
N THR A 185 0.20 12.76 12.97
CA THR A 185 0.19 13.92 12.07
C THR A 185 0.70 13.54 10.69
N ARG A 186 1.81 12.80 10.62
CA ARG A 186 2.35 12.33 9.35
C ARG A 186 1.39 11.36 8.66
N ALA A 187 0.82 10.41 9.40
CA ALA A 187 -0.20 9.50 8.90
C ALA A 187 -1.40 10.25 8.26
N SER A 188 -1.89 11.30 8.91
CA SER A 188 -2.94 12.17 8.38
C SER A 188 -2.53 12.83 7.05
N GLN A 189 -1.31 13.36 6.97
CA GLN A 189 -0.79 13.96 5.73
C GLN A 189 -0.65 12.93 4.60
N LEU A 190 -0.15 11.73 4.90
CA LEU A 190 0.02 10.66 3.90
C LEU A 190 -1.34 10.22 3.34
N ARG A 191 -2.33 10.04 4.23
CA ARG A 191 -3.71 9.75 3.84
C ARG A 191 -4.29 10.86 2.97
N LYS A 192 -4.13 12.12 3.37
CA LYS A 192 -4.60 13.27 2.58
C LYS A 192 -3.99 13.27 1.19
N LYS A 193 -2.67 13.10 1.07
CA LYS A 193 -1.98 13.01 -0.24
C LYS A 193 -2.54 11.89 -1.11
N ALA A 194 -2.80 10.71 -0.53
CA ALA A 194 -3.40 9.60 -1.27
C ALA A 194 -4.83 9.89 -1.73
N ALA A 195 -5.61 10.63 -0.93
CA ALA A 195 -6.95 11.08 -1.30
C ALA A 195 -6.91 12.14 -2.41
N ASP A 196 -6.05 13.15 -2.28
CA ASP A 196 -5.86 14.22 -3.26
C ASP A 196 -5.39 13.66 -4.62
N ALA A 197 -4.59 12.58 -4.60
CA ALA A 197 -4.16 11.86 -5.81
C ALA A 197 -5.24 10.91 -6.39
N GLY A 198 -6.40 10.78 -5.75
CA GLY A 198 -7.52 9.96 -6.21
C GLY A 198 -7.35 8.45 -5.99
N PHE A 199 -6.39 8.02 -5.18
CA PHE A 199 -6.16 6.59 -4.89
C PHE A 199 -7.11 6.03 -3.83
N ILE A 200 -7.58 6.91 -2.95
CA ILE A 200 -8.60 6.60 -1.93
C ILE A 200 -9.63 7.73 -1.89
N GLN A 201 -10.81 7.42 -1.37
CA GLN A 201 -11.77 8.42 -0.92
C GLN A 201 -11.92 8.28 0.60
N THR A 202 -11.90 9.39 1.31
CA THR A 202 -12.06 9.40 2.78
C THR A 202 -13.41 10.00 3.11
N ILE A 203 -14.22 9.32 3.91
CA ILE A 203 -15.52 9.79 4.40
C ILE A 203 -15.41 9.95 5.91
N HIS A 204 -15.62 11.16 6.38
CA HIS A 204 -15.72 11.41 7.82
C HIS A 204 -16.97 10.72 8.37
N LYS A 205 -16.78 9.92 9.41
CA LYS A 205 -17.89 9.29 10.14
C LYS A 205 -18.11 10.05 11.43
N PHE A 206 -19.38 10.27 11.70
CA PHE A 206 -19.86 10.93 12.89
C PHE A 206 -20.90 10.04 13.54
N THR A 207 -20.80 9.87 14.85
CA THR A 207 -21.84 9.24 15.65
C THR A 207 -22.54 10.33 16.43
N GLU A 208 -23.86 10.35 16.38
CA GLU A 208 -24.69 11.21 17.21
C GLU A 208 -24.60 10.77 18.67
N ILE A 209 -24.23 11.67 19.56
CA ILE A 209 -24.33 11.44 21.01
C ILE A 209 -25.71 11.88 21.49
N THR A 210 -26.09 13.12 21.18
CA THR A 210 -27.29 13.74 21.73
C THR A 210 -27.74 14.93 20.89
N ARG A 211 -28.97 15.40 21.17
CA ARG A 211 -29.58 16.61 20.58
C ARG A 211 -29.92 17.57 21.70
N LEU A 212 -29.50 18.81 21.56
CA LEU A 212 -29.82 19.88 22.49
C LEU A 212 -30.92 20.75 21.91
N PRO A 213 -31.93 21.15 22.71
CA PRO A 213 -32.98 22.07 22.26
C PRO A 213 -32.47 23.50 22.07
N LYS A 214 -31.34 23.86 22.69
CA LYS A 214 -30.68 25.17 22.57
C LYS A 214 -29.16 24.98 22.54
N PRO A 215 -28.39 25.92 21.95
CA PRO A 215 -26.94 25.89 22.04
C PRO A 215 -26.48 25.99 23.50
N ASP A 216 -25.63 25.03 23.92
CA ASP A 216 -24.90 25.07 25.17
C ASP A 216 -23.42 25.21 24.86
N TYR A 217 -22.84 26.35 25.21
CA TYR A 217 -21.43 26.64 24.95
C TYR A 217 -20.48 25.93 25.93
N ASN A 218 -20.99 25.44 27.06
CA ASN A 218 -20.21 24.75 28.10
C ASN A 218 -20.17 23.23 27.89
N ILE A 219 -21.02 22.68 27.02
CA ILE A 219 -21.08 21.24 26.83
C ILE A 219 -19.77 20.66 26.26
N ARG A 220 -19.07 21.41 25.41
CA ARG A 220 -17.78 20.97 24.86
C ARG A 220 -16.72 20.82 25.95
N PRO A 221 -16.36 21.88 26.71
CA PRO A 221 -15.36 21.74 27.77
C PRO A 221 -15.76 20.70 28.81
N HIS A 222 -17.03 20.61 29.19
CA HIS A 222 -17.51 19.62 30.14
C HIS A 222 -17.35 18.17 29.63
N MET A 223 -17.72 17.91 28.37
CA MET A 223 -17.54 16.60 27.74
C MET A 223 -16.05 16.25 27.55
N GLU A 224 -15.20 17.23 27.23
CA GLU A 224 -13.76 17.00 27.10
C GLU A 224 -13.06 16.78 28.46
N GLU A 225 -13.60 17.33 29.54
CA GLU A 225 -13.13 17.08 30.91
C GLU A 225 -13.53 15.68 31.40
N GLN A 226 -14.81 15.31 31.22
CA GLN A 226 -15.30 13.99 31.60
C GLN A 226 -14.75 12.86 30.71
N PHE A 227 -14.55 13.12 29.42
CA PHE A 227 -14.08 12.17 28.43
C PHE A 227 -12.90 12.74 27.63
N PRO A 228 -11.68 12.75 28.19
CA PRO A 228 -10.49 13.31 27.56
C PRO A 228 -10.19 12.75 26.16
N GLU A 229 -10.61 11.52 25.87
CA GLU A 229 -10.46 10.85 24.57
C GLU A 229 -11.29 11.49 23.44
N LEU A 230 -12.33 12.25 23.77
CA LEU A 230 -13.18 12.96 22.82
C LEU A 230 -12.63 14.33 22.42
N LYS A 231 -11.56 14.79 23.07
CA LYS A 231 -10.95 16.10 22.83
C LYS A 231 -10.64 16.33 21.35
N GLY A 232 -11.18 17.43 20.80
CA GLY A 232 -11.04 17.79 19.38
C GLY A 232 -11.85 16.94 18.38
N ARG A 233 -12.60 15.93 18.85
CA ARG A 233 -13.45 15.06 18.02
C ARG A 233 -14.91 15.49 18.01
N LEU A 234 -15.34 16.33 18.95
CA LEU A 234 -16.70 16.84 19.01
C LEU A 234 -16.99 17.82 17.86
N ARG A 235 -18.17 17.67 17.25
CA ARG A 235 -18.72 18.56 16.23
C ARG A 235 -20.15 18.92 16.61
N PHE A 236 -20.54 20.13 16.24
CA PHE A 236 -21.85 20.68 16.50
C PHE A 236 -22.45 21.10 15.17
N SER A 237 -23.67 20.66 14.89
CA SER A 237 -24.40 21.01 13.68
C SER A 237 -25.82 21.37 14.04
N ILE A 238 -26.43 22.30 13.32
CA ILE A 238 -27.84 22.65 13.53
C ILE A 238 -28.68 21.80 12.58
N ILE A 239 -29.73 21.17 13.10
CA ILE A 239 -30.72 20.45 12.31
C ILE A 239 -32.11 20.98 12.63
N VAL A 240 -33.01 20.99 11.64
CA VAL A 240 -34.42 21.36 11.84
C VAL A 240 -35.27 20.10 11.71
N VAL A 241 -36.01 19.76 12.77
CA VAL A 241 -36.90 18.60 12.81
C VAL A 241 -38.30 19.10 13.11
N LYS A 242 -39.24 18.89 12.17
CA LYS A 242 -40.64 19.33 12.29
C LYS A 242 -40.78 20.83 12.65
N GLY A 243 -39.94 21.69 12.06
CA GLY A 243 -39.95 23.13 12.30
C GLY A 243 -39.20 23.61 13.55
N VAL A 244 -38.69 22.70 14.38
CA VAL A 244 -37.90 23.04 15.58
C VAL A 244 -36.40 22.83 15.31
N ALA A 245 -35.58 23.83 15.62
CA ALA A 245 -34.13 23.74 15.50
C ALA A 245 -33.52 23.04 16.72
N TYR A 246 -32.63 22.08 16.47
CA TYR A 246 -31.85 21.37 17.48
C TYR A 246 -30.36 21.51 17.18
N VAL A 247 -29.53 21.54 18.23
CA VAL A 247 -28.09 21.41 18.11
C VAL A 247 -27.72 19.94 18.25
N LEU A 248 -27.23 19.36 17.16
CA LEU A 248 -26.76 17.99 17.08
C LEU A 248 -25.32 17.91 17.59
N VAL A 249 -25.09 17.11 18.63
CA VAL A 249 -23.76 16.84 19.18
C VAL A 249 -23.24 15.53 18.60
N LEU A 250 -22.15 15.63 17.85
CA LEU A 250 -21.56 14.53 17.09
C LEU A 250 -20.14 14.24 17.58
N VAL A 251 -19.75 12.97 17.65
CA VAL A 251 -18.35 12.55 17.78
C VAL A 251 -17.83 12.07 16.44
N GLN A 252 -16.73 12.67 15.98
CA GLN A 252 -15.97 12.16 14.86
C GLN A 252 -15.32 10.83 15.26
N THR A 253 -15.75 9.75 14.59
CA THR A 253 -15.17 8.41 14.76
C THR A 253 -14.01 8.22 13.76
N PHE A 254 -13.70 6.98 13.39
CA PHE A 254 -12.67 6.72 12.40
C PHE A 254 -13.18 7.06 11.00
N ASP A 255 -12.36 7.74 10.21
CA ASP A 255 -12.73 8.01 8.83
C ASP A 255 -12.82 6.70 8.05
N GLU A 256 -13.92 6.53 7.31
CA GLU A 256 -14.08 5.43 6.38
C GLU A 256 -13.20 5.69 5.16
N ILE A 257 -12.39 4.70 4.79
CA ILE A 257 -11.56 4.76 3.59
C ILE A 257 -12.21 3.87 2.55
N ILE A 258 -12.56 4.46 1.40
CA ILE A 258 -13.06 3.74 0.23
C ILE A 258 -11.88 3.54 -0.74
N PRO A 259 -11.44 2.30 -0.98
CA PRO A 259 -10.40 2.00 -1.96
C PRO A 259 -10.84 2.38 -3.38
N LYS A 260 -10.00 3.11 -4.11
CA LYS A 260 -10.18 3.36 -5.55
C LYS A 260 -9.17 2.62 -6.42
N ILE A 261 -8.10 2.08 -5.81
CA ILE A 261 -7.14 1.22 -6.50
C ILE A 261 -7.76 -0.16 -6.75
N GLN A 262 -7.66 -0.62 -7.99
CA GLN A 262 -8.07 -1.96 -8.38
C GLN A 262 -6.99 -3.00 -8.02
N PHE A 263 -7.40 -4.06 -7.35
CA PHE A 263 -6.57 -5.22 -7.05
C PHE A 263 -6.91 -6.36 -8.00
N LYS A 264 -5.88 -7.08 -8.43
CA LYS A 264 -6.02 -8.28 -9.27
C LYS A 264 -5.24 -9.43 -8.67
N THR A 265 -5.83 -10.61 -8.71
CA THR A 265 -5.12 -11.86 -8.44
C THR A 265 -4.42 -12.29 -9.72
N ILE A 266 -3.11 -12.46 -9.67
CA ILE A 266 -2.37 -12.88 -10.87
C ILE A 266 -2.44 -14.41 -11.00
N SER A 267 -3.00 -14.89 -12.13
CA SER A 267 -3.33 -16.30 -12.37
C SER A 267 -2.16 -17.19 -12.83
N LYS A 268 -1.10 -16.62 -13.45
CA LYS A 268 -0.04 -17.37 -14.16
C LYS A 268 1.01 -18.10 -13.27
N PHE A 269 0.82 -18.23 -11.96
CA PHE A 269 1.93 -18.58 -11.05
C PHE A 269 1.96 -20.01 -10.49
N ASN A 270 1.10 -20.92 -10.94
CA ASN A 270 1.03 -22.26 -10.34
C ASN A 270 2.10 -23.25 -10.87
N ASN A 271 2.86 -22.92 -11.92
CA ASN A 271 3.74 -23.89 -12.60
C ASN A 271 5.24 -23.60 -12.49
N LEU A 272 5.67 -22.56 -11.75
CA LEU A 272 7.10 -22.30 -11.56
C LEU A 272 7.61 -23.02 -10.32
N VAL A 273 8.17 -24.22 -10.53
CA VAL A 273 8.96 -24.93 -9.51
C VAL A 273 10.22 -24.10 -9.26
N VAL A 274 10.25 -23.45 -8.10
CA VAL A 274 11.42 -22.68 -7.67
C VAL A 274 12.50 -23.66 -7.23
N ALA A 275 13.66 -23.63 -7.91
CA ALA A 275 14.79 -24.45 -7.51
C ALA A 275 15.19 -24.14 -6.04
N PRO A 276 15.44 -25.16 -5.20
CA PRO A 276 15.71 -25.00 -3.76
C PRO A 276 16.84 -24.00 -3.45
N GLN A 277 17.83 -23.96 -4.34
CA GLN A 277 19.02 -23.10 -4.27
C GLN A 277 18.65 -21.60 -4.23
N ILE A 278 17.60 -21.22 -4.98
CA ILE A 278 17.11 -19.84 -5.06
C ILE A 278 16.44 -19.43 -3.75
N LYS A 279 15.67 -20.35 -3.14
CA LYS A 279 15.02 -20.12 -1.83
C LYS A 279 16.06 -19.95 -0.72
N LYS A 280 17.17 -20.70 -0.79
CA LYS A 280 18.26 -20.60 0.19
C LYS A 280 18.99 -19.25 0.08
N ALA A 281 19.35 -18.84 -1.14
CA ALA A 281 20.02 -17.55 -1.39
C ALA A 281 19.15 -16.34 -0.99
N ALA A 282 17.85 -16.42 -1.26
CA ALA A 282 16.83 -15.47 -0.83
C ALA A 282 16.79 -15.27 0.69
N ALA A 283 16.66 -16.37 1.43
CA ALA A 283 16.56 -16.35 2.88
C ALA A 283 17.81 -15.73 3.54
N ILE A 284 18.99 -16.04 3.03
CA ILE A 284 20.26 -15.49 3.50
C ILE A 284 20.30 -13.96 3.32
N ARG A 285 19.95 -13.47 2.13
CA ARG A 285 19.95 -12.02 1.82
C ARG A 285 18.94 -11.23 2.65
N ILE A 286 17.76 -11.81 2.93
CA ILE A 286 16.77 -11.17 3.80
C ILE A 286 17.30 -11.06 5.23
N ALA A 287 17.93 -12.12 5.73
CA ALA A 287 18.53 -12.12 7.07
C ALA A 287 19.68 -11.10 7.19
N GLU A 288 20.52 -10.97 6.16
CA GLU A 288 21.57 -9.95 6.09
C GLU A 288 21.01 -8.53 6.00
N ALA A 289 19.98 -8.29 5.17
CA ALA A 289 19.33 -6.99 5.06
C ALA A 289 18.64 -6.57 6.37
N ALA A 290 18.09 -7.53 7.13
CA ALA A 290 17.50 -7.28 8.44
C ALA A 290 18.56 -6.91 9.50
N LYS A 291 19.76 -7.50 9.44
CA LYS A 291 20.88 -7.16 10.33
C LYS A 291 21.46 -5.77 10.09
N ILE A 292 21.40 -5.26 8.86
CA ILE A 292 21.87 -3.92 8.51
C ILE A 292 20.85 -2.83 8.91
N ALA A 293 19.59 -3.20 9.11
CA ALA A 293 18.51 -2.30 9.49
C ALA A 293 18.26 -2.22 11.01
N ALA A 294 18.94 -3.05 11.79
CA ALA A 294 18.97 -3.02 13.26
C ALA A 294 20.19 -2.21 13.74
#